data_AF-A0A934S8M9-F1
#
_entry.id   AF-A0A934S8M9-F1
#
_cell.length_a   1.000
_cell.length_b   1.000
_cell.length_c   1.000
_cell.angle_alpha   90.00
_cell.angle_beta   90.00
_cell.angle_gamma   90.00
#
_symmetry.space_group_name_H-M   'P 1'
#
loop_
_entity.id
_entity.type
_entity.pdbx_description
1 polymer ?
#
loop_
_entity_poly.entity_id
_entity_poly.type
_entity_poly.pdbx_seq_one_letter_code
_entity_poly.pdbx_strand_id
1 'polypeptide(L)'
;MRYLLLTAASVLLICSTARASEDAITYTVQALTGLAGDTPRFEKVYCHDRYAMSGEPTSMAFICSPHFPPTNSKEKMEDHNLLSAAGIRISGTLTNEGVVITLDASKLTIPKSLYDGTEESLIVFALECIRMTANLNRIESYSLKVVATAELDGAAQQLKEKFVVHDKSKRFAIHPADEPNQ
;
A
#
# COMPACT_ATOMS: atom_id res chain seq x y z
N MET A 1 -34.59 46.31 31.67
CA MET A 1 -34.66 45.35 30.55
C MET A 1 -34.10 46.02 29.30
N ARG A 2 -33.33 45.28 28.49
CA ARG A 2 -32.77 45.63 27.17
C ARG A 2 -31.37 46.28 27.14
N TYR A 3 -30.44 45.69 27.89
CA TYR A 3 -29.04 45.59 27.42
C TYR A 3 -28.69 44.09 27.40
N LEU A 4 -29.36 43.34 26.52
CA LEU A 4 -29.01 41.95 26.26
C LEU A 4 -27.96 41.95 25.14
N LEU A 5 -26.72 42.12 25.59
CA LEU A 5 -25.47 41.68 24.97
C LEU A 5 -25.60 41.07 23.57
N LEU A 6 -25.53 41.95 22.57
CA LEU A 6 -25.18 41.65 21.19
C LEU A 6 -23.68 41.27 21.10
N THR A 7 -23.28 40.11 21.63
CA THR A 7 -21.91 39.59 21.48
C THR A 7 -21.89 38.07 21.53
N ALA A 8 -22.53 37.40 20.57
CA ALA A 8 -22.36 35.96 20.37
C ALA A 8 -22.41 35.56 18.88
N ALA A 9 -22.05 36.47 17.99
CA ALA A 9 -21.84 36.18 16.57
C ALA A 9 -20.33 36.16 16.24
N SER A 10 -19.55 35.43 17.04
CA SER A 10 -18.19 35.06 16.66
C SER A 10 -18.28 33.83 15.77
N VAL A 11 -18.43 34.13 14.48
CA VAL A 11 -18.31 33.24 13.34
C VAL A 11 -17.09 32.32 13.53
N LEU A 12 -17.32 31.08 13.95
CA LEU A 12 -16.38 29.98 13.77
C LEU A 12 -16.45 29.58 12.29
N LEU A 13 -15.89 30.42 11.42
CA LEU A 13 -15.52 30.04 10.07
C LEU A 13 -14.32 29.11 10.22
N ILE A 14 -14.58 27.84 10.54
CA ILE A 14 -13.63 26.79 10.25
C ILE A 14 -13.61 26.75 8.72
N CYS A 15 -12.69 27.51 8.12
CA CYS A 15 -12.28 27.27 6.75
C CYS A 15 -11.70 25.87 6.73
N SER A 16 -12.56 24.89 6.49
CA SER A 16 -12.18 23.61 5.93
C SER A 16 -11.40 23.96 4.68
N THR A 17 -10.08 23.94 4.77
CA THR A 17 -9.22 24.01 3.59
C THR A 17 -9.49 22.71 2.86
N ALA A 18 -10.53 22.72 2.04
CA ALA A 18 -10.67 21.77 0.96
C ALA A 18 -9.41 21.98 0.13
N ARG A 19 -8.38 21.17 0.38
CA ARG A 19 -7.27 21.02 -0.54
C ARG A 19 -7.91 20.46 -1.79
N ALA A 20 -8.27 21.36 -2.71
CA ALA A 20 -8.59 21.02 -4.07
C ALA A 20 -7.31 20.39 -4.62
N SER A 21 -7.26 19.06 -4.54
CA SER A 21 -6.19 18.29 -5.13
C SER A 21 -6.58 18.00 -6.56
N GLU A 22 -5.62 18.07 -7.46
CA GLU A 22 -5.84 17.76 -8.87
C GLU A 22 -5.73 16.25 -9.10
N ASP A 23 -6.53 15.78 -10.05
CA ASP A 23 -6.49 14.42 -10.54
C ASP A 23 -5.25 14.23 -11.44
N ALA A 24 -4.48 13.16 -11.23
CA ALA A 24 -3.41 12.78 -12.14
C ALA A 24 -3.32 11.27 -12.31
N ILE A 25 -2.64 10.85 -13.39
CA ILE A 25 -2.24 9.46 -13.56
C ILE A 25 -0.94 9.24 -12.79
N THR A 26 -0.97 8.34 -11.81
CA THR A 26 0.19 7.90 -11.05
C THR A 26 0.49 6.43 -11.32
N TYR A 27 1.55 5.94 -10.68
CA TYR A 27 1.98 4.57 -10.79
C TYR A 27 2.19 3.93 -9.42
N THR A 28 1.77 2.69 -9.33
CA THR A 28 2.05 1.82 -8.18
C THR A 28 2.62 0.50 -8.67
N VAL A 29 3.12 -0.31 -7.75
CA VAL A 29 3.49 -1.69 -8.03
C VAL A 29 2.60 -2.62 -7.24
N GLN A 30 1.98 -3.58 -7.92
CA GLN A 30 1.08 -4.57 -7.33
C GLN A 30 1.66 -5.97 -7.48
N ALA A 31 1.39 -6.85 -6.51
CA ALA A 31 1.74 -8.26 -6.59
C ALA A 31 0.59 -9.00 -7.30
N LEU A 32 0.72 -9.18 -8.62
CA LEU A 32 -0.33 -9.78 -9.44
C LEU A 32 -0.15 -11.29 -9.55
N THR A 33 -1.25 -12.02 -9.46
CA THR A 33 -1.25 -13.47 -9.65
C THR A 33 -0.93 -13.81 -11.12
N GLY A 34 0.05 -14.68 -11.34
CA GLY A 34 0.44 -15.13 -12.68
C GLY A 34 -0.35 -16.35 -13.15
N LEU A 35 -0.28 -16.65 -14.46
CA LEU A 35 -0.86 -17.87 -15.06
C LEU A 35 -0.26 -19.19 -14.51
N ALA A 36 0.81 -19.12 -13.71
CA ALA A 36 1.56 -20.25 -13.18
C ALA A 36 1.57 -20.32 -11.64
N GLY A 37 0.47 -19.90 -11.00
CA GLY A 37 0.04 -20.34 -9.65
C GLY A 37 0.83 -19.86 -8.42
N ASP A 38 2.16 -19.91 -8.44
CA ASP A 38 2.88 -20.10 -7.18
C ASP A 38 3.72 -18.87 -6.78
N THR A 39 3.97 -17.94 -7.70
CA THR A 39 4.76 -16.73 -7.42
C THR A 39 4.14 -15.50 -8.09
N PRO A 40 3.85 -14.42 -7.33
CA PRO A 40 3.28 -13.23 -7.91
C PRO A 40 4.29 -12.50 -8.79
N ARG A 41 3.78 -11.81 -9.82
CA ARG A 41 4.56 -10.87 -10.63
C ARG A 41 4.37 -9.47 -10.06
N PHE A 42 5.48 -8.79 -9.74
CA PHE A 42 5.46 -7.40 -9.30
C PHE A 42 5.35 -6.47 -10.50
N GLU A 43 4.15 -6.00 -10.77
CA GLU A 43 3.85 -5.26 -11.99
C GLU A 43 3.54 -3.80 -11.71
N LYS A 44 4.01 -2.93 -12.61
CA LYS A 44 3.70 -1.51 -12.58
C LYS A 44 2.29 -1.30 -13.11
N VAL A 45 1.42 -0.70 -12.30
CA VAL A 45 0.01 -0.46 -12.61
C VAL A 45 -0.27 1.03 -12.64
N TYR A 46 -1.02 1.45 -13.65
CA TYR A 46 -1.50 2.83 -13.80
C TYR A 46 -2.69 3.06 -12.87
N CYS A 47 -2.65 4.15 -12.11
CA CYS A 47 -3.70 4.49 -11.17
C CYS A 47 -4.19 5.92 -11.44
N HIS A 48 -5.52 6.09 -11.39
CA HIS A 48 -6.13 7.42 -11.39
C HIS A 48 -6.15 7.93 -9.95
N ASP A 49 -5.28 8.89 -9.66
CA ASP A 49 -5.18 9.48 -8.34
C ASP A 49 -5.93 10.82 -8.30
N ARG A 50 -7.10 10.81 -7.67
CA ARG A 50 -7.91 12.02 -7.47
C ARG A 50 -7.30 13.03 -6.51
N TYR A 51 -6.25 12.62 -5.80
CA TYR A 51 -5.61 13.42 -4.77
C TYR A 51 -4.10 13.56 -5.01
N ALA A 52 -3.65 13.48 -6.27
CA ALA A 52 -2.23 13.46 -6.64
C ALA A 52 -1.42 14.66 -6.14
N MET A 53 -2.04 15.84 -6.03
CA MET A 53 -1.40 17.09 -5.59
C MET A 53 -1.73 17.46 -4.14
N SER A 54 -2.15 16.49 -3.32
CA SER A 54 -2.56 16.72 -1.93
C SER A 54 -1.37 16.96 -0.98
N GLY A 55 -0.16 16.62 -1.44
CA GLY A 55 1.05 16.55 -0.64
C GLY A 55 1.22 15.22 0.11
N GLU A 56 0.23 14.33 0.04
CA GLU A 56 0.30 13.00 0.64
C GLU A 56 0.86 11.96 -0.34
N PRO A 57 1.58 10.93 0.14
CA PRO A 57 2.06 9.82 -0.69
C PRO A 57 0.94 8.80 -0.97
N THR A 58 -0.13 9.27 -1.61
CA THR A 58 -1.36 8.54 -1.96
C THR A 58 -1.12 7.29 -2.80
N SER A 59 -0.04 7.26 -3.60
CA SER A 59 0.31 6.11 -4.43
C SER A 59 0.55 4.81 -3.66
N MET A 60 0.87 4.90 -2.37
CA MET A 60 1.02 3.76 -1.47
C MET A 60 -0.31 3.00 -1.26
N ALA A 61 -1.43 3.71 -1.23
CA ALA A 61 -2.74 3.09 -1.06
C ALA A 61 -3.15 2.24 -2.28
N PHE A 62 -2.62 2.56 -3.46
CA PHE A 62 -2.93 1.79 -4.67
C PHE A 62 -2.23 0.44 -4.74
N ILE A 63 -1.20 0.19 -3.91
CA ILE A 63 -0.53 -1.12 -3.85
C ILE A 63 -1.52 -2.25 -3.56
N CYS A 64 -2.50 -1.99 -2.68
CA CYS A 64 -3.54 -2.96 -2.29
C CYS A 64 -4.91 -2.65 -2.92
N SER A 65 -4.96 -1.89 -4.02
CA SER A 65 -6.23 -1.69 -4.74
C SER A 65 -6.56 -2.92 -5.59
N PRO A 66 -7.83 -3.36 -5.63
CA PRO A 66 -8.24 -4.48 -6.47
C PRO A 66 -7.83 -4.31 -7.93
N HIS A 67 -7.32 -5.38 -8.54
CA HIS A 67 -6.91 -5.38 -9.94
C HIS A 67 -7.79 -6.32 -10.77
N PHE A 68 -8.53 -5.74 -11.71
CA PHE A 68 -9.37 -6.46 -12.66
C PHE A 68 -8.86 -6.20 -14.08
N PRO A 69 -8.07 -7.11 -14.67
CA PRO A 69 -7.56 -6.90 -16.02
C PRO A 69 -8.71 -6.85 -17.05
N PRO A 70 -8.58 -6.13 -18.18
CA PRO A 70 -9.58 -6.20 -19.24
C PRO A 70 -9.76 -7.65 -19.72
N THR A 71 -11.01 -8.09 -19.90
CA THR A 71 -11.34 -9.45 -20.32
C THR A 71 -12.34 -9.45 -21.49
N ASN A 72 -12.26 -10.48 -22.32
CA ASN A 72 -13.28 -10.82 -23.31
C ASN A 72 -14.28 -11.88 -22.79
N SER A 73 -14.12 -12.34 -21.55
CA SER A 73 -15.05 -13.25 -20.88
C SER A 73 -16.30 -12.52 -20.40
N LYS A 74 -17.42 -13.25 -20.32
CA LYS A 74 -18.66 -12.79 -19.69
C LYS A 74 -18.73 -13.12 -18.19
N GLU A 75 -17.76 -13.88 -17.69
CA GLU A 75 -17.70 -14.30 -16.31
C GLU A 75 -17.22 -13.15 -15.40
N LYS A 76 -17.65 -13.20 -14.15
CA LYS A 76 -17.18 -12.24 -13.15
C LYS A 76 -15.69 -12.47 -12.91
N MET A 77 -14.90 -11.42 -13.05
CA MET A 77 -13.47 -11.48 -12.76
C MET A 77 -13.20 -11.45 -11.26
N GLU A 78 -12.18 -12.20 -10.87
CA GLU A 78 -11.62 -12.16 -9.52
C GLU A 78 -10.59 -11.03 -9.41
N ASP A 79 -10.29 -10.64 -8.17
CA ASP A 79 -9.23 -9.67 -7.90
C ASP A 79 -7.87 -10.35 -8.07
N HIS A 80 -7.10 -9.93 -9.07
CA HIS A 80 -5.77 -10.48 -9.35
C HIS A 80 -4.66 -9.85 -8.51
N ASN A 81 -4.94 -8.81 -7.73
CA ASN A 81 -3.97 -8.25 -6.80
C ASN A 81 -3.96 -9.08 -5.52
N LEU A 82 -2.90 -9.86 -5.33
CA LEU A 82 -2.77 -10.80 -4.24
C LEU A 82 -2.85 -10.12 -2.86
N LEU A 83 -2.29 -8.91 -2.72
CA LEU A 83 -2.30 -8.18 -1.45
C LEU A 83 -3.69 -7.66 -1.09
N SER A 84 -4.42 -7.20 -2.11
CA SER A 84 -5.82 -6.78 -1.98
C SER A 84 -6.70 -7.97 -1.59
N ALA A 85 -6.60 -9.07 -2.32
CA ALA A 85 -7.33 -10.31 -2.04
C ALA A 85 -7.00 -10.89 -0.66
N ALA A 86 -5.76 -10.74 -0.19
CA ALA A 86 -5.32 -11.15 1.14
C ALA A 86 -5.81 -10.24 2.27
N GLY A 87 -6.43 -9.09 1.98
CA GLY A 87 -6.91 -8.15 2.99
C GLY A 87 -5.83 -7.26 3.62
N ILE A 88 -4.62 -7.20 3.03
CA ILE A 88 -3.55 -6.29 3.45
C ILE A 88 -3.92 -4.87 3.03
N ARG A 89 -3.64 -3.89 3.90
CA ARG A 89 -3.78 -2.47 3.59
C ARG A 89 -2.45 -1.77 3.72
N ILE A 90 -2.17 -0.87 2.78
CA ILE A 90 -0.99 -0.03 2.81
C ILE A 90 -1.45 1.42 2.68
N SER A 91 -0.85 2.31 3.46
CA SER A 91 -1.04 3.74 3.32
C SER A 91 0.27 4.46 3.57
N GLY A 92 0.38 5.67 3.04
CA GLY A 92 1.45 6.58 3.37
C GLY A 92 0.87 7.88 3.94
N THR A 93 1.59 8.48 4.87
CA THR A 93 1.23 9.77 5.45
C THR A 93 2.46 10.65 5.53
N LEU A 94 2.36 11.90 5.08
CA LEU A 94 3.42 12.87 5.25
C LEU A 94 3.39 13.42 6.68
N THR A 95 4.54 13.39 7.34
CA THR A 95 4.74 13.95 8.68
C THR A 95 5.87 14.99 8.64
N ASN A 96 6.08 15.69 9.76
CA ASN A 96 7.21 16.61 9.90
C ASN A 96 8.58 15.92 9.78
N GLU A 97 8.63 14.59 9.99
CA GLU A 97 9.86 13.78 9.95
C GLU A 97 10.02 13.05 8.60
N GLY A 98 9.09 13.24 7.67
CA GLY A 98 9.07 12.58 6.36
C GLY A 98 7.86 11.65 6.20
N VAL A 99 7.95 10.74 5.24
CA VAL A 99 6.86 9.82 4.91
C VAL A 99 6.84 8.65 5.90
N VAL A 100 5.68 8.40 6.50
CA VAL A 100 5.42 7.18 7.29
C VAL A 100 4.53 6.26 6.46
N ILE A 101 5.04 5.08 6.12
CA ILE A 101 4.29 4.04 5.44
C ILE A 101 3.76 3.07 6.49
N THR A 102 2.45 2.79 6.47
CA THR A 102 1.82 1.80 7.33
C THR A 102 1.41 0.60 6.50
N LEU A 103 1.93 -0.58 6.86
CA LEU A 103 1.46 -1.88 6.39
C LEU A 103 0.57 -2.47 7.50
N ASP A 104 -0.70 -2.64 7.20
CA ASP A 104 -1.70 -3.23 8.09
C ASP A 104 -2.12 -4.61 7.56
N ALA A 105 -1.66 -5.63 8.27
CA ALA A 105 -1.94 -7.05 8.07
C ALA A 105 -2.89 -7.61 9.15
N SER A 106 -3.60 -6.76 9.90
CA SER A 106 -4.53 -7.21 10.96
C SER A 106 -5.71 -8.04 10.45
N LYS A 107 -5.99 -7.98 9.15
CA LYS A 107 -7.03 -8.75 8.46
C LYS A 107 -6.47 -9.71 7.42
N LEU A 108 -5.16 -9.97 7.49
CA LEU A 108 -4.49 -10.83 6.53
C LEU A 108 -5.11 -12.22 6.56
N THR A 109 -5.45 -12.73 5.38
CA THR A 109 -5.84 -14.11 5.16
C THR A 109 -5.22 -14.60 3.84
N ILE A 110 -4.97 -15.91 3.72
CA ILE A 110 -4.42 -16.47 2.48
C ILE A 110 -5.56 -16.72 1.48
N PRO A 111 -5.58 -16.05 0.31
CA PRO A 111 -6.58 -16.29 -0.72
C PRO A 111 -6.25 -17.60 -1.46
N LYS A 112 -6.74 -18.73 -0.94
CA LYS A 112 -6.36 -20.09 -1.40
C LYS A 112 -6.63 -20.40 -2.88
N SER A 113 -7.51 -19.65 -3.54
CA SER A 113 -7.75 -19.80 -4.99
C SER A 113 -6.65 -19.17 -5.84
N LEU A 114 -5.83 -18.29 -5.24
CA LEU A 114 -4.86 -17.44 -5.92
C LEU A 114 -3.42 -17.71 -5.47
N TYR A 115 -3.24 -18.31 -4.29
CA TYR A 115 -1.95 -18.47 -3.65
C TYR A 115 -1.96 -19.59 -2.60
N ASP A 116 -0.91 -20.41 -2.59
CA ASP A 116 -0.75 -21.57 -1.72
C ASP A 116 0.37 -21.42 -0.67
N GLY A 117 1.08 -20.28 -0.65
CA GLY A 117 2.17 -20.02 0.29
C GLY A 117 1.70 -19.44 1.64
N THR A 118 2.61 -18.75 2.34
CA THR A 118 2.40 -18.34 3.74
C THR A 118 2.02 -16.86 3.93
N GLU A 119 1.53 -16.51 5.13
CA GLU A 119 1.22 -15.13 5.53
C GLU A 119 2.47 -14.24 5.54
N GLU A 120 3.61 -14.76 5.99
CA GLU A 120 4.89 -14.06 5.99
C GLU A 120 5.34 -13.74 4.57
N SER A 121 5.08 -14.63 3.62
CA SER A 121 5.41 -14.40 2.22
C SER A 121 4.56 -13.27 1.63
N LEU A 122 3.28 -13.16 2.01
CA LEU A 122 2.43 -12.03 1.63
C LEU A 122 2.95 -10.71 2.21
N ILE A 123 3.47 -10.71 3.43
CA ILE A 123 4.15 -9.54 4.01
C ILE A 123 5.41 -9.20 3.21
N VAL A 124 6.24 -10.19 2.84
CA VAL A 124 7.42 -9.97 1.99
C VAL A 124 7.04 -9.35 0.65
N PHE A 125 5.96 -9.83 0.02
CA PHE A 125 5.45 -9.26 -1.23
C PHE A 125 4.96 -7.82 -1.05
N ALA A 126 4.26 -7.51 0.04
CA ALA A 126 3.84 -6.15 0.37
C ALA A 126 5.05 -5.22 0.56
N LEU A 127 6.09 -5.68 1.24
CA LEU A 127 7.33 -4.90 1.45
C LEU A 127 8.07 -4.65 0.13
N GLU A 128 8.12 -5.62 -0.78
CA GLU A 128 8.69 -5.44 -2.12
C GLU A 128 7.88 -4.43 -2.95
N CYS A 129 6.54 -4.52 -2.94
CA CYS A 129 5.69 -3.53 -3.59
C CYS A 129 5.89 -2.11 -3.02
N ILE A 130 6.04 -1.97 -1.69
CA ILE A 130 6.37 -0.69 -1.03
C ILE A 130 7.69 -0.15 -1.57
N ARG A 131 8.75 -0.97 -1.57
CA ARG A 131 10.08 -0.57 -2.05
C ARG A 131 10.02 -0.09 -3.50
N MET A 132 9.40 -0.87 -4.38
CA MET A 132 9.31 -0.55 -5.80
C MET A 132 8.46 0.69 -6.05
N THR A 133 7.34 0.84 -5.34
CA THR A 133 6.45 2.02 -5.44
C THR A 133 7.14 3.28 -4.91
N ALA A 134 7.87 3.20 -3.79
CA ALA A 134 8.65 4.32 -3.25
C ALA A 134 9.70 4.79 -4.25
N ASN A 135 10.47 3.86 -4.84
CA ASN A 135 11.47 4.18 -5.85
C ASN A 135 10.82 4.83 -7.09
N LEU A 136 9.69 4.28 -7.57
CA LEU A 136 8.98 4.78 -8.73
C LEU A 136 8.46 6.21 -8.53
N ASN A 137 8.04 6.52 -7.30
CA ASN A 137 7.52 7.83 -6.91
C ASN A 137 8.58 8.75 -6.30
N ARG A 138 9.87 8.37 -6.35
CA ARG A 138 11.01 9.14 -5.81
C ARG A 138 10.85 9.52 -4.33
N ILE A 139 10.30 8.61 -3.53
CA ILE A 139 10.24 8.77 -2.07
C ILE A 139 11.57 8.28 -1.51
N GLU A 140 12.51 9.21 -1.34
CA GLU A 140 13.90 8.92 -0.98
C GLU A 140 14.08 8.43 0.47
N SER A 141 13.19 8.84 1.37
CA SER A 141 13.22 8.46 2.78
C SER A 141 11.81 8.24 3.31
N TYR A 142 11.63 7.13 4.02
CA TYR A 142 10.40 6.81 4.71
C TYR A 142 10.65 5.88 5.90
N SER A 143 9.79 5.96 6.90
CA SER A 143 9.73 4.98 8.00
C SER A 143 8.60 3.98 7.75
N LEU A 144 8.71 2.80 8.35
CA LEU A 144 7.74 1.72 8.20
C LEU A 144 7.10 1.37 9.55
N LYS A 145 5.77 1.45 9.59
CA LYS A 145 4.94 0.90 10.66
C LYS A 145 4.28 -0.38 10.17
N VAL A 146 4.33 -1.44 10.97
CA VAL A 146 3.66 -2.70 10.69
C VAL A 146 2.65 -2.98 11.80
N VAL A 147 1.43 -3.28 11.41
CA VAL A 147 0.34 -3.71 12.28
C VAL A 147 -0.07 -5.11 11.84
N ALA A 148 -0.11 -6.06 12.76
CA ALA A 148 -0.47 -7.45 12.48
C ALA A 148 -1.32 -8.03 13.60
N THR A 149 -1.83 -9.25 13.41
CA THR A 149 -2.47 -10.04 14.47
C THR A 149 -1.44 -10.46 15.51
N ALA A 150 -1.89 -10.90 16.70
CA ALA A 150 -0.99 -11.31 17.78
C ALA A 150 -0.10 -12.49 17.38
N GLU A 151 -0.64 -13.39 16.56
CA GLU A 151 0.06 -14.58 16.06
C GLU A 151 1.15 -14.21 15.04
N LEU A 152 0.91 -13.20 14.21
CA LEU A 152 1.81 -12.81 13.12
C LEU A 152 2.78 -11.67 13.50
N ASP A 153 2.52 -10.93 14.58
CA ASP A 153 3.27 -9.73 14.95
C ASP A 153 4.78 -10.00 15.08
N GLY A 154 5.17 -11.09 15.75
CA GLY A 154 6.59 -11.44 15.89
C GLY A 154 7.32 -11.58 14.56
N ALA A 155 6.73 -12.31 13.60
CA ALA A 155 7.30 -12.48 12.26
C ALA A 155 7.25 -11.18 11.46
N ALA A 156 6.16 -10.42 11.56
CA ALA A 156 5.95 -9.18 10.85
C ALA A 156 6.96 -8.08 11.30
N GLN A 157 7.24 -7.97 12.60
CA GLN A 157 8.27 -7.06 13.11
C GLN A 157 9.68 -7.47 12.69
N GLN A 158 10.01 -8.78 12.69
CA GLN A 158 11.30 -9.25 12.19
C GLN A 158 11.50 -8.93 10.70
N LEU A 159 10.47 -9.11 9.88
CA LEU A 159 10.50 -8.75 8.46
C LEU A 159 10.67 -7.24 8.26
N LYS A 160 9.98 -6.43 9.07
CA LYS A 160 10.16 -4.97 9.08
C LYS A 160 11.61 -4.59 9.40
N GLU A 161 12.20 -5.15 10.44
CA GLU A 161 13.59 -4.84 10.83
C GLU A 161 14.57 -5.17 9.71
N LYS A 162 14.46 -6.37 9.14
CA LYS A 162 15.23 -6.79 7.96
C LYS A 162 15.02 -5.83 6.79
N PHE A 163 13.77 -5.46 6.54
CA PHE A 163 13.43 -4.55 5.45
C PHE A 163 14.03 -3.17 5.67
N VAL A 164 14.00 -2.61 6.88
CA VAL A 164 14.52 -1.26 7.15
C VAL A 164 16.00 -1.16 6.79
N VAL A 165 16.82 -2.12 7.23
CA VAL A 165 18.27 -2.13 6.95
C VAL A 165 18.64 -2.64 5.55
N HIS A 166 17.68 -3.19 4.81
CA HIS A 166 17.90 -3.71 3.45
C HIS A 166 18.28 -2.61 2.45
N ASP A 167 19.20 -2.94 1.54
CA ASP A 167 19.59 -2.10 0.41
C ASP A 167 18.42 -1.93 -0.57
N LYS A 168 17.78 -0.76 -0.56
CA LYS A 168 16.57 -0.47 -1.35
C LYS A 168 16.79 -0.49 -2.87
N SER A 169 18.04 -0.53 -3.33
CA SER A 169 18.37 -0.73 -4.75
C SER A 169 18.21 -2.19 -5.20
N LYS A 170 18.23 -3.15 -4.26
CA LYS A 170 18.11 -4.58 -4.53
C LYS A 170 16.70 -5.10 -4.24
N ARG A 171 16.33 -6.20 -4.89
CA ARG A 171 15.08 -6.92 -4.59
C ARG A 171 15.09 -7.38 -3.13
N PHE A 172 13.95 -7.20 -2.46
CA PHE A 172 13.73 -7.73 -1.11
C PHE A 172 13.10 -9.12 -1.16
N ALA A 173 12.08 -9.30 -2.00
CA ALA A 173 11.54 -10.62 -2.32
C ALA A 173 12.46 -11.32 -3.32
N ILE A 174 13.10 -12.41 -2.89
CA ILE A 174 13.89 -13.28 -3.79
C ILE A 174 12.94 -14.35 -4.33
N HIS A 175 12.82 -14.44 -5.66
CA HIS A 175 12.10 -15.56 -6.28
C HIS A 175 12.94 -16.82 -6.09
N PRO A 176 12.36 -18.00 -5.78
CA PRO A 176 13.10 -19.26 -5.78
C PRO A 176 13.90 -19.55 -7.07
N ALA A 177 13.45 -19.02 -8.21
CA ALA A 177 14.12 -19.16 -9.51
C ALA A 177 15.30 -18.18 -9.71
N ASP A 178 15.44 -17.18 -8.82
CA ASP A 178 16.56 -16.23 -8.81
C ASP A 178 17.71 -16.72 -7.90
N GLU A 179 17.58 -17.89 -7.24
CA GLU A 179 18.71 -18.52 -6.57
C GLU A 179 19.67 -19.09 -7.63
N PRO A 180 20.95 -18.66 -7.67
CA PRO A 180 21.92 -19.32 -8.53
C PRO A 180 22.03 -20.76 -8.04
N ASN A 181 21.73 -21.73 -8.93
CA ASN A 181 21.93 -23.16 -8.69
C ASN A 181 23.25 -23.36 -7.93
N GLN A 182 23.16 -23.74 -6.65
CA GLN A 182 24.32 -24.13 -5.84
C GLN A 182 24.81 -25.52 -6.25
#